data_AF-A0A7X5N537-F1
#
_entry.id   AF-A0A7X5N537-F1
#
_cell.length_a   1.000
_cell.length_b   1.000
_cell.length_c   1.000
_cell.angle_alpha   90.00
_cell.angle_beta   90.00
_cell.angle_gamma   90.00
#
_symmetry.space_group_name_H-M   'P 1'
#
loop_
_entity.id
_entity.type
_entity.pdbx_description
1 polymer ?
#
loop_
_entity_poly.entity_id
_entity_poly.type
_entity_poly.pdbx_seq_one_letter_code
_entity_poly.pdbx_strand_id
1 'polypeptide(L)'
;AEGKTYTKDGFQDVSEPRALALDEIPALIEDYRIAARNAIDAGFDGVEVHAANGYLLDQFLRDGSNQRTDAYGGDIENRTRLLTEVVQAI
;
A
#
# COMPACT_ATOMS: atom_id res chain seq x y z
N ALA A 1 1.52 14.31 -8.90
CA ALA A 1 1.02 13.41 -9.97
C ALA A 1 -0.32 13.96 -10.47
N GLU A 2 -0.59 13.99 -11.78
CA GLU A 2 -1.89 14.42 -12.34
C GLU A 2 -2.95 13.30 -12.24
N GLY A 3 -3.13 12.74 -11.04
CA GLY A 3 -4.07 11.65 -10.79
C GLY A 3 -5.52 12.14 -10.71
N LYS A 4 -6.46 11.35 -11.25
CA LYS A 4 -7.90 11.54 -11.03
C LYS A 4 -8.51 10.29 -10.44
N THR A 5 -9.48 10.46 -9.56
CA THR A 5 -10.28 9.37 -8.99
C THR A 5 -11.73 9.47 -9.43
N TYR A 6 -12.42 8.33 -9.55
CA TYR A 6 -13.82 8.31 -9.92
C TYR A 6 -14.70 8.38 -8.66
N THR A 7 -15.61 9.34 -8.64
CA THR A 7 -16.59 9.53 -7.57
C THR A 7 -18.02 9.47 -8.15
N LYS A 8 -19.03 9.62 -7.30
CA LYS A 8 -20.43 9.77 -7.76
C LYS A 8 -20.63 10.94 -8.74
N ASP A 9 -19.74 11.94 -8.69
CA ASP A 9 -19.77 13.15 -9.51
C ASP A 9 -18.79 13.05 -10.71
N GLY A 10 -18.33 11.84 -11.05
CA GLY A 10 -17.37 11.57 -12.13
C GLY A 10 -15.91 11.68 -11.70
N PHE A 11 -15.01 11.88 -12.67
CA PHE A 11 -13.57 12.02 -12.41
C PHE A 11 -13.25 13.34 -11.70
N GLN A 12 -12.66 13.24 -10.52
CA GLN A 12 -12.25 14.35 -9.68
C GLN A 12 -10.73 14.33 -9.50
N ASP A 13 -10.14 15.52 -9.32
CA ASP A 13 -8.71 15.64 -9.01
C ASP A 13 -8.44 15.07 -7.61
N VAL A 14 -7.32 14.37 -7.45
CA VAL A 14 -6.89 13.84 -6.15
C VAL A 14 -6.12 14.91 -5.37
N SER A 15 -6.17 14.84 -4.04
CA SER A 15 -5.30 15.65 -3.19
C SER A 15 -3.84 15.26 -3.39
N GLU A 16 -2.92 16.22 -3.20
CA GLU A 16 -1.49 15.92 -3.17
C GLU A 16 -1.20 14.88 -2.05
N PRO A 17 -0.54 13.75 -2.36
CA PRO A 17 -0.22 12.75 -1.36
C PRO A 17 0.86 13.26 -0.40
N ARG A 18 0.90 12.68 0.79
CA ARG A 18 2.04 12.81 1.71
C ARG A 18 2.77 11.47 1.79
N ALA A 19 4.09 11.54 2.03
CA ALA A 19 4.82 10.34 2.43
C ALA A 19 4.31 9.83 3.78
N LEU A 20 4.12 8.51 3.90
CA LEU A 20 3.86 7.85 5.19
C LEU A 20 5.05 8.05 6.13
N ALA A 21 4.79 8.42 7.37
CA ALA A 21 5.81 8.44 8.40
C ALA A 21 6.14 7.01 8.85
N LEU A 22 7.37 6.80 9.35
CA LEU A 22 7.83 5.45 9.71
C LEU A 22 7.02 4.83 10.84
N ASP A 23 6.49 5.64 11.74
CA ASP A 23 5.66 5.23 12.87
C ASP A 23 4.22 4.86 12.46
N GLU A 24 3.80 5.18 11.23
CA GLU A 24 2.48 4.81 10.69
C GLU A 24 2.49 3.43 10.02
N ILE A 25 3.66 2.96 9.57
CA ILE A 25 3.80 1.69 8.83
C ILE A 25 3.35 0.48 9.65
N PRO A 26 3.68 0.36 10.96
CA PRO A 26 3.20 -0.78 11.76
C PRO A 26 1.68 -0.86 11.84
N ALA A 27 0.99 0.28 11.97
CA ALA A 27 -0.46 0.32 12.00
C ALA A 27 -1.06 -0.08 10.64
N LEU A 28 -0.46 0.37 9.53
CA LEU A 28 -0.87 -0.04 8.19
C LEU A 28 -0.76 -1.56 7.97
N ILE A 29 0.34 -2.19 8.41
CA ILE A 29 0.52 -3.64 8.31
C ILE A 29 -0.53 -4.37 9.16
N GLU A 30 -0.83 -3.84 10.34
CA GLU A 30 -1.88 -4.37 11.21
C GLU A 30 -3.27 -4.28 10.56
N ASP A 31 -3.57 -3.20 9.83
CA ASP A 31 -4.83 -3.07 9.09
C ASP A 31 -4.97 -4.18 8.02
N TYR A 32 -3.88 -4.52 7.31
CA TYR A 32 -3.87 -5.66 6.37
C TYR A 32 -4.14 -6.99 7.08
N ARG A 33 -3.51 -7.23 8.23
CA ARG A 33 -3.71 -8.45 9.02
C ARG A 33 -5.16 -8.57 9.52
N ILE A 34 -5.73 -7.48 10.04
CA ILE A 34 -7.12 -7.43 10.50
C ILE A 34 -8.07 -7.66 9.31
N ALA A 35 -7.84 -7.00 8.18
CA ALA A 35 -8.66 -7.18 6.98
C ALA A 35 -8.65 -8.64 6.49
N ALA A 36 -7.48 -9.28 6.46
CA ALA A 36 -7.37 -10.68 6.08
C ALA A 36 -8.09 -11.61 7.09
N ARG A 37 -7.94 -11.37 8.39
CA ARG A 37 -8.67 -12.12 9.42
C ARG A 37 -10.18 -12.00 9.23
N ASN A 38 -10.67 -10.78 9.02
CA ASN A 38 -12.09 -10.52 8.80
C ASN A 38 -12.62 -11.22 7.54
N ALA A 39 -11.82 -11.31 6.47
CA ALA A 39 -12.19 -12.06 5.27
C ALA A 39 -12.37 -13.55 5.57
N ILE A 40 -11.45 -14.16 6.32
CA ILE A 40 -11.58 -15.57 6.73
C ILE A 40 -12.80 -15.76 7.65
N ASP A 41 -13.00 -14.87 8.62
CA ASP A 41 -14.15 -14.94 9.54
C ASP A 41 -15.49 -14.75 8.81
N ALA A 42 -15.49 -14.03 7.68
CA ALA A 42 -16.63 -13.87 6.79
C ALA A 42 -16.85 -15.06 5.83
N GLY A 43 -15.96 -16.06 5.82
CA GLY A 43 -16.09 -17.28 5.01
C GLY A 43 -15.45 -17.21 3.62
N PHE A 44 -14.54 -16.27 3.35
CA PHE A 44 -13.73 -16.30 2.13
C PHE A 44 -12.68 -17.43 2.20
N ASP A 45 -12.39 -18.06 1.05
CA ASP A 45 -11.39 -19.12 0.96
C ASP A 45 -9.94 -18.61 1.13
N GLY A 46 -9.72 -17.31 0.94
CA GLY A 46 -8.43 -16.67 1.05
C GLY A 46 -8.49 -15.19 0.67
N VAL A 47 -7.31 -14.57 0.62
CA VAL A 47 -7.13 -13.16 0.26
C VAL A 47 -6.02 -13.00 -0.77
N GLU A 48 -6.13 -11.98 -1.60
CA GLU A 48 -5.08 -11.54 -2.51
C GLU A 48 -4.58 -10.15 -2.07
N VAL A 49 -3.27 -10.00 -1.94
CA VAL A 49 -2.66 -8.71 -1.61
C VAL A 49 -2.52 -7.88 -2.89
N HIS A 50 -3.29 -6.81 -2.99
CA HIS A 50 -3.24 -5.95 -4.17
C HIS A 50 -1.99 -5.06 -4.17
N ALA A 51 -0.94 -5.51 -4.87
CA ALA A 51 0.34 -4.80 -5.05
C ALA A 51 0.59 -4.37 -6.50
N ALA A 52 -0.44 -3.85 -7.17
CA ALA A 52 -0.39 -3.50 -8.59
C ALA A 52 -1.17 -2.20 -8.89
N ASN A 53 -1.22 -1.82 -10.17
CA ASN A 53 -2.07 -0.75 -10.71
C ASN A 53 -1.88 0.64 -10.06
N GLY A 54 -0.69 0.92 -9.53
CA GLY A 54 -0.37 2.22 -8.93
C GLY A 54 -1.00 2.48 -7.57
N TYR A 55 -1.53 1.46 -6.89
CA TYR A 55 -1.96 1.56 -5.50
C TYR A 55 -0.76 1.51 -4.53
N LEU A 56 -1.01 1.68 -3.22
CA LEU A 56 0.02 1.94 -2.21
C LEU A 56 1.24 1.01 -2.28
N LEU A 57 1.05 -0.30 -2.30
CA LEU A 57 2.18 -1.25 -2.36
C LEU A 57 2.95 -1.13 -3.68
N ASP A 58 2.27 -0.96 -4.82
CA ASP A 58 2.92 -0.70 -6.12
C ASP A 58 3.68 0.64 -6.11
N GLN A 59 3.15 1.65 -5.42
CA GLN A 59 3.84 2.94 -5.26
C GLN A 59 5.15 2.80 -4.48
N PHE A 60 5.24 1.89 -3.51
CA PHE A 60 6.50 1.59 -2.82
C PHE A 60 7.48 0.81 -3.71
N LEU A 61 6.99 -0.12 -4.54
CA LEU A 61 7.83 -0.93 -5.43
C LEU A 61 8.51 -0.11 -6.54
N ARG A 62 7.81 0.88 -7.09
CA ARG A 62 8.27 1.68 -8.23
C ARG A 62 9.18 2.83 -7.79
N ASP A 63 10.36 2.91 -8.39
CA ASP A 63 11.31 4.00 -8.21
C ASP A 63 10.80 5.36 -8.71
N GLY A 64 9.85 5.39 -9.65
CA GLY A 64 9.21 6.62 -10.12
C GLY A 64 8.33 7.29 -9.06
N SER A 65 7.64 6.52 -8.22
CA SER A 65 6.77 7.04 -7.16
C SER A 65 7.45 7.04 -5.78
N ASN A 66 8.31 6.07 -5.50
CA ASN A 66 9.00 5.96 -4.21
C ASN A 66 10.31 6.75 -4.23
N GLN A 67 10.25 8.00 -3.76
CA GLN A 67 11.41 8.88 -3.60
C GLN A 67 11.96 8.88 -2.16
N ARG A 68 11.66 7.86 -1.35
CA ARG A 68 12.11 7.79 0.05
C ARG A 68 13.61 7.49 0.12
N THR A 69 14.24 7.97 1.19
CA THR A 69 15.66 7.74 1.52
C THR A 69 15.86 6.95 2.82
N ASP A 70 14.77 6.41 3.37
CA ASP A 70 14.77 5.58 4.57
C ASP A 70 14.73 4.08 4.23
N ALA A 71 14.48 3.24 5.24
CA ALA A 71 14.43 1.78 5.11
C ALA A 71 13.38 1.25 4.12
N TYR A 72 12.49 2.10 3.61
CA TYR A 72 11.44 1.72 2.66
C TYR A 72 11.62 2.34 1.27
N GLY A 73 12.78 2.93 0.96
CA GLY A 73 13.11 3.42 -0.39
C GLY A 73 14.61 3.31 -0.72
N GLY A 74 14.98 3.80 -1.90
CA GLY A 74 16.32 3.62 -2.44
C GLY A 74 16.44 2.32 -3.22
N ASP A 75 17.16 1.33 -2.70
CA ASP A 75 17.42 0.05 -3.37
C ASP A 75 16.18 -0.85 -3.50
N ILE A 76 16.33 -1.98 -4.21
CA ILE A 76 15.22 -2.91 -4.48
C ILE A 76 14.74 -3.55 -3.17
N GLU A 77 15.66 -3.91 -2.29
CA GLU A 77 15.41 -4.53 -0.99
C GLU A 77 14.52 -3.63 -0.12
N ASN A 78 14.83 -2.33 -0.04
CA ASN A 78 14.02 -1.39 0.73
C ASN A 78 12.66 -1.11 0.07
N ARG A 79 12.60 -0.98 -1.27
CA ARG A 79 11.33 -0.76 -1.98
C ARG A 79 10.37 -1.96 -1.89
N THR A 80 10.91 -3.17 -1.76
CA THR A 80 10.12 -4.41 -1.58
C THR A 80 9.77 -4.72 -0.13
N ARG A 81 10.37 -3.99 0.83
CA ARG A 81 10.20 -4.23 2.27
C ARG A 81 8.74 -4.21 2.72
N LEU A 82 8.00 -3.15 2.38
CA LEU A 82 6.61 -3.01 2.83
C LEU A 82 5.72 -4.15 2.33
N LEU A 83 5.84 -4.52 1.04
CA LEU A 83 5.11 -5.67 0.50
C LEU A 83 5.45 -6.95 1.24
N THR A 84 6.74 -7.17 1.52
CA THR A 84 7.22 -8.36 2.23
C THR A 84 6.65 -8.41 3.65
N GLU A 85 6.67 -7.30 4.38
CA GLU A 85 6.13 -7.20 5.74
C GLU A 85 4.61 -7.44 5.76
N VAL A 86 3.86 -6.91 4.79
CA VAL A 86 2.41 -7.16 4.65
C VAL A 86 2.12 -8.64 4.39
N VAL A 87 2.84 -9.26 3.44
CA VAL A 87 2.64 -10.68 3.11
C VAL A 87 3.02 -11.60 4.28
N GLN A 88 4.02 -11.23 5.09
CA GLN A 88 4.40 -11.99 6.28
C GLN A 88 3.40 -11.85 7.44
N ALA A 89 2.65 -10.74 7.49
CA ALA A 89 1.72 -10.46 8.57
C ALA A 89 0.36 -11.18 8.43
N ILE A 90 -0.03 -11.54 7.20
CA ILE A 90 -1.31 -12.19 6.86
C ILE A 90 -1.18 -13.71 6.92
#